data_AF-A0A134B288-F1
#
_entry.id   AF-A0A134B288-F1
#
_cell.length_a   1.000
_cell.length_b   1.000
_cell.length_c   1.000
_cell.angle_alpha   90.00
_cell.angle_beta   90.00
_cell.angle_gamma   90.00
#
_symmetry.space_group_name_H-M   'P 1'
#
loop_
_entity.id
_entity.type
_entity.pdbx_description
1 polymer ?
#
loop_
_entity_poly.entity_id
_entity_poly.type
_entity_poly.pdbx_seq_one_letter_code
_entity_poly.pdbx_strand_id
1 'polypeptide(L)'
;IYGINPLNAIHQESKYSFWHIGRFAVAKDSGISTLTLFKRLMALAVKPIVEDKYSYMIAEIDSKLLKVMKTLGFGTRKIGKSIDYLTSETIPVCSSKRGIMGFFSKYGELCKVA
;
A
#
# COMPACT_ATOMS: atom_id res chain seq x y z
N ILE A 1 1.40 -11.89 8.61
CA ILE A 1 2.46 -10.98 8.10
C ILE A 1 3.30 -10.57 9.30
N TYR A 2 4.62 -10.80 9.32
CA TYR A 2 5.48 -10.45 10.46
C TYR A 2 5.07 -11.03 11.84
N GLY A 3 4.45 -12.21 11.87
CA GLY A 3 3.86 -12.77 13.10
C GLY A 3 2.58 -12.05 13.58
N ILE A 4 2.12 -11.03 12.85
CA ILE A 4 0.86 -10.32 13.11
C ILE A 4 -0.27 -11.02 12.36
N ASN A 5 -1.31 -11.38 13.12
CA ASN A 5 -2.59 -11.78 12.57
C ASN A 5 -3.43 -10.53 12.25
N PRO A 6 -3.71 -10.22 10.96
CA PRO A 6 -4.46 -9.03 10.58
C PRO A 6 -5.89 -9.00 11.16
N LEU A 7 -6.50 -10.17 11.42
CA LEU A 7 -7.81 -10.27 12.07
C LEU A 7 -7.78 -9.71 13.50
N ASN A 8 -6.66 -9.90 14.20
CA ASN A 8 -6.49 -9.40 15.56
C ASN A 8 -6.09 -7.92 15.60
N ALA A 9 -5.33 -7.45 14.61
CA ALA A 9 -4.72 -6.11 14.63
C ALA A 9 -5.55 -5.01 13.93
N ILE A 10 -6.47 -5.39 13.04
CA ILE A 10 -7.20 -4.47 12.16
C ILE A 10 -8.70 -4.58 12.38
N HIS A 11 -9.29 -5.76 12.11
CA HIS A 11 -10.73 -5.98 12.23
C HIS A 11 -11.02 -7.48 12.37
N GLN A 12 -11.83 -7.86 13.36
CA GLN A 12 -12.16 -9.26 13.65
C GLN A 12 -13.36 -9.79 12.84
N GLU A 13 -14.00 -8.96 12.02
CA GLU A 13 -15.19 -9.37 11.27
C GLU A 13 -14.79 -10.11 9.99
N SER A 14 -15.39 -11.27 9.76
CA SER A 14 -15.13 -12.15 8.61
C SER A 14 -15.53 -11.55 7.25
N LYS A 15 -16.28 -10.44 7.23
CA LYS A 15 -16.72 -9.78 6.00
C LYS A 15 -15.62 -8.99 5.27
N TYR A 16 -14.46 -8.77 5.90
CA TYR A 16 -13.38 -7.97 5.32
C TYR A 16 -12.35 -8.81 4.57
N SER A 17 -12.07 -8.42 3.32
CA SER A 17 -10.97 -8.92 2.52
C SER A 17 -9.67 -8.22 2.90
N PHE A 18 -8.60 -8.99 3.08
CA PHE A 18 -7.26 -8.48 3.36
C PHE A 18 -6.34 -8.70 2.17
N TRP A 19 -5.85 -7.61 1.60
CA TRP A 19 -5.00 -7.59 0.42
C TRP A 19 -3.57 -7.23 0.81
N HIS A 20 -2.64 -8.15 0.59
CA HIS A 20 -1.23 -7.88 0.82
C HIS A 20 -0.58 -7.25 -0.41
N ILE A 21 0.03 -6.07 -0.23
CA ILE A 21 0.92 -5.47 -1.23
C ILE A 21 2.36 -5.57 -0.72
N GLY A 22 3.21 -6.23 -1.50
CA GLY A 22 4.63 -6.41 -1.19
C GLY A 22 5.46 -6.63 -2.46
N ARG A 23 6.78 -6.75 -2.29
CA ARG A 23 7.75 -6.96 -3.39
C ARG A 23 7.64 -5.91 -4.51
N PHE A 24 7.37 -4.66 -4.14
CA PHE A 24 7.26 -3.57 -5.11
C PHE A 24 8.64 -3.24 -5.67
N ALA A 25 8.80 -3.34 -7.00
CA ALA A 25 10.03 -3.03 -7.70
C ALA A 25 9.73 -2.27 -8.99
N VAL A 26 10.60 -1.33 -9.34
CA VAL A 26 10.51 -0.51 -10.55
C VAL A 26 11.87 -0.45 -11.23
N ALA A 27 11.89 -0.66 -12.55
CA ALA A 27 13.09 -0.51 -13.35
C ALA A 27 13.49 0.98 -13.42
N LYS A 28 14.77 1.29 -13.18
CA LYS A 28 15.30 2.66 -13.26
C LYS A 28 15.42 3.15 -14.70
N ASP A 29 15.73 2.25 -15.63
CA ASP A 29 16.10 2.59 -17.01
C ASP A 29 14.99 2.26 -18.01
N SER A 30 13.75 2.60 -17.66
CA SER A 30 12.57 2.29 -18.49
C SER A 30 12.22 3.37 -19.52
N GLY A 31 13.00 4.45 -19.60
CA GLY A 31 12.66 5.65 -20.39
C GLY A 31 11.48 6.46 -19.84
N ILE A 32 10.86 6.00 -18.74
CA ILE A 32 9.77 6.65 -18.01
C ILE A 32 10.28 7.04 -16.63
N SER A 33 9.81 8.16 -16.08
CA SER A 33 10.19 8.55 -14.73
C SER A 33 9.80 7.46 -13.73
N THR A 34 10.74 7.08 -12.84
CA THR A 34 10.51 6.08 -11.78
C THR A 34 9.27 6.40 -10.94
N LEU A 35 9.01 7.69 -10.69
CA LEU A 35 7.85 8.13 -9.94
C LEU A 35 6.53 7.95 -10.72
N THR A 36 6.54 8.19 -12.03
CA THR A 36 5.37 7.93 -12.89
C THR A 36 5.07 6.44 -12.93
N LEU A 37 6.11 5.60 -13.13
CA LEU A 37 5.97 4.15 -13.12
C LEU A 37 5.47 3.65 -11.75
N PHE A 38 6.02 4.19 -10.66
CA PHE A 38 5.57 3.91 -9.30
C PHE A 38 4.06 4.18 -9.14
N LYS A 39 3.61 5.39 -9.50
CA LYS A 39 2.20 5.79 -9.35
C LYS A 39 1.29 4.90 -10.17
N ARG A 40 1.66 4.57 -11.41
CA ARG A 40 0.87 3.72 -12.29
C ARG A 40 0.72 2.30 -11.75
N LEU A 41 1.83 1.67 -11.37
CA LEU A 41 1.82 0.32 -10.80
C LEU A 41 1.06 0.28 -9.47
N MET A 42 1.25 1.29 -8.61
CA MET A 42 0.51 1.36 -7.35
C MET A 42 -0.99 1.56 -7.58
N ALA A 43 -1.40 2.39 -8.54
CA ALA A 43 -2.81 2.56 -8.91
C ALA A 43 -3.44 1.24 -9.38
N LEU A 44 -2.73 0.49 -10.23
CA LEU A 44 -3.16 -0.84 -10.67
C LEU A 44 -3.25 -1.83 -9.50
N ALA A 45 -2.25 -1.84 -8.61
CA ALA A 45 -2.20 -2.75 -7.47
C ALA A 45 -3.33 -2.50 -6.46
N VAL A 46 -3.70 -1.22 -6.22
CA VAL A 46 -4.74 -0.89 -5.24
C VAL A 46 -6.14 -0.91 -5.83
N LYS A 47 -6.31 -0.81 -7.16
CA LYS A 47 -7.61 -0.84 -7.84
C LYS A 47 -8.56 -1.94 -7.33
N PRO A 48 -8.18 -3.24 -7.28
CA PRO A 48 -9.07 -4.28 -6.77
C PRO A 48 -9.47 -4.08 -5.30
N ILE A 49 -8.57 -3.48 -4.50
CA ILE A 49 -8.84 -3.14 -3.09
C ILE A 49 -9.89 -2.03 -3.01
N VAL A 50 -9.81 -1.03 -3.88
CA VAL A 50 -10.76 0.09 -3.89
C VAL A 50 -12.14 -0.35 -4.39
N GLU A 51 -12.19 -1.28 -5.34
CA GLU A 51 -13.45 -1.81 -5.89
C GLU A 51 -14.19 -2.73 -4.90
N ASP A 52 -13.46 -3.41 -4.01
CA ASP A 52 -14.05 -4.19 -2.91
C ASP A 52 -14.76 -3.28 -1.88
N LYS A 53 -15.93 -3.72 -1.40
CA LYS A 53 -16.75 -2.97 -0.43
C LYS A 53 -16.12 -2.98 0.97
N TYR A 54 -15.50 -4.08 1.37
CA TYR A 54 -14.98 -4.30 2.72
C TYR A 54 -13.53 -4.76 2.63
N SER A 55 -12.61 -3.82 2.43
CA SER A 55 -11.22 -4.15 2.13
C SER A 55 -10.20 -3.38 2.97
N TYR A 56 -9.11 -4.08 3.25
CA TYR A 56 -7.90 -3.52 3.82
C TYR A 56 -6.69 -3.92 2.98
N MET A 57 -5.84 -2.95 2.70
CA MET A 57 -4.47 -3.18 2.29
C MET A 57 -3.63 -3.44 3.54
N ILE A 58 -2.73 -4.42 3.47
CA ILE A 58 -1.66 -4.68 4.43
C ILE A 58 -0.33 -4.72 3.69
N ALA A 59 0.72 -4.17 4.29
CA ALA A 59 2.04 -4.11 3.69
C ALA A 59 3.15 -4.00 4.74
N GLU A 60 4.33 -4.50 4.38
CA GLU A 60 5.59 -4.28 5.08
C GLU A 60 6.39 -3.26 4.27
N ILE A 61 6.63 -2.08 4.85
CA ILE A 61 7.16 -0.94 4.10
C ILE A 61 8.27 -0.27 4.90
N ASP A 62 9.39 0.04 4.23
CA ASP A 62 10.46 0.81 4.85
C ASP A 62 10.02 2.25 5.15
N SER A 63 10.65 2.88 6.15
CA SER A 63 10.26 4.22 6.60
C SER A 63 10.33 5.31 5.51
N LYS A 64 11.16 5.15 4.47
CA LYS A 64 11.26 6.12 3.36
C LYS A 64 10.08 5.95 2.41
N LEU A 65 9.78 4.73 1.98
CA LEU A 65 8.63 4.47 1.12
C LEU A 65 7.31 4.80 1.82
N LEU A 66 7.20 4.56 3.13
CA LEU A 66 6.02 4.95 3.90
C LEU A 66 5.79 6.47 3.88
N LYS A 67 6.85 7.29 3.97
CA LYS A 67 6.76 8.75 3.82
C LYS A 67 6.26 9.13 2.43
N VAL A 68 6.80 8.52 1.38
CA VAL A 68 6.37 8.75 -0.01
C VAL A 68 4.89 8.42 -0.18
N MET A 69 4.42 7.28 0.33
CA MET A 69 3.00 6.91 0.24
C MET A 69 2.08 7.91 0.93
N LYS A 70 2.46 8.39 2.14
CA LYS A 70 1.68 9.43 2.84
C LYS A 70 1.61 10.72 2.05
N THR A 71 2.72 11.18 1.48
CA THR A 71 2.77 12.38 0.61
C THR A 71 1.87 12.23 -0.62
N LEU A 72 1.79 11.02 -1.19
CA LEU A 72 0.94 10.74 -2.34
C LEU A 72 -0.55 10.58 -1.97
N GLY A 73 -0.92 10.67 -0.69
CA GLY A 73 -2.30 10.69 -0.23
C GLY A 73 -2.81 9.40 0.39
N PHE A 74 -1.94 8.42 0.67
CA PHE A 74 -2.35 7.24 1.44
C PHE A 74 -2.53 7.56 2.93
N GLY A 75 -3.70 7.19 3.46
CA GLY A 75 -3.94 7.09 4.90
C GLY A 75 -3.56 5.72 5.43
N THR A 76 -2.39 5.60 6.07
CA THR A 76 -1.87 4.33 6.61
C THR A 76 -1.84 4.33 8.14
N ARG A 77 -2.12 3.19 8.77
CA ARG A 77 -1.97 2.94 10.22
C ARG A 77 -0.93 1.84 10.46
N LYS A 78 -0.05 2.01 11.45
CA LYS A 78 0.87 0.96 11.92
C LYS A 78 0.10 -0.12 12.68
N ILE A 79 0.36 -1.39 12.40
CA ILE A 79 -0.39 -2.54 12.97
C ILE A 79 0.45 -3.44 13.88
N GLY A 80 1.73 -3.14 14.07
CA GLY A 80 2.60 -3.87 14.98
C GLY A 80 3.93 -3.17 15.17
N LYS A 81 4.86 -3.82 15.88
CA LYS A 81 6.20 -3.28 16.09
C LYS A 81 6.96 -3.21 14.77
N SER A 82 7.76 -2.16 14.60
CA SER A 82 8.73 -2.11 13.50
C SER A 82 9.86 -3.08 13.77
N ILE A 83 10.55 -3.52 12.73
CA ILE A 83 11.82 -4.22 12.85
C ILE A 83 12.83 -3.53 11.95
N ASP A 84 14.04 -3.36 12.46
CA ASP A 84 15.15 -2.84 11.68
C ASP A 84 15.77 -3.98 10.87
N TYR A 85 15.68 -3.86 9.55
CA TYR A 85 16.38 -4.75 8.63
C TYR A 85 17.53 -4.01 7.97
N LEU A 86 18.73 -4.59 8.06
CA LEU A 86 19.97 -4.05 7.49
C LEU A 86 20.22 -2.59 7.94
N THR A 87 19.68 -1.63 7.21
CA THR A 87 19.87 -0.18 7.39
C THR A 87 18.57 0.62 7.36
N SER A 88 17.40 -0.03 7.41
CA SER A 88 16.11 0.66 7.38
C SER A 88 15.06 0.01 8.26
N GLU A 89 14.36 0.86 9.02
CA GLU A 89 13.18 0.49 9.79
C GLU A 89 12.07 0.04 8.82
N THR A 90 11.65 -1.23 8.95
CA THR A 90 10.51 -1.82 8.24
C THR A 90 9.29 -1.81 9.15
N ILE A 91 8.20 -1.22 8.65
CA ILE A 91 7.01 -0.91 9.44
C ILE A 91 5.84 -1.70 8.85
N PRO A 92 5.19 -2.59 9.63
CA PRO A 92 3.95 -3.23 9.21
C PRO A 92 2.80 -2.23 9.28
N VAL A 93 2.14 -2.00 8.16
CA VAL A 93 1.05 -1.03 8.01
C VAL A 93 -0.19 -1.65 7.42
N CYS A 94 -1.34 -1.04 7.71
CA CYS A 94 -2.58 -1.27 7.01
C CYS A 94 -3.19 0.04 6.50
N SER A 95 -4.05 -0.06 5.49
CA SER A 95 -4.88 1.04 5.01
C SER A 95 -6.27 0.51 4.66
N SER A 96 -7.32 1.15 5.16
CA SER A 96 -8.68 0.82 4.72
C SER A 96 -8.91 1.37 3.32
N LYS A 97 -9.97 0.92 2.64
CA LYS A 97 -10.46 1.55 1.40
C LYS A 97 -10.46 3.08 1.47
N ARG A 98 -10.99 3.68 2.55
CA ARG A 98 -11.00 5.15 2.74
C ARG A 98 -9.60 5.74 2.79
N GLY A 99 -8.65 5.05 3.42
CA GLY A 99 -7.24 5.48 3.45
C GLY A 99 -6.57 5.42 2.08
N ILE A 100 -6.92 4.45 1.25
CA ILE A 100 -6.39 4.30 -0.12
C ILE A 100 -7.01 5.34 -1.08
N MET A 101 -8.28 5.68 -0.87
CA MET A 101 -9.01 6.62 -1.74
C MET A 101 -8.35 7.99 -1.88
N GLY A 102 -7.57 8.46 -0.90
CA GLY A 102 -6.84 9.73 -1.01
C GLY A 102 -5.74 9.73 -2.07
N PHE A 103 -5.13 8.56 -2.33
CA PHE A 103 -4.22 8.34 -3.46
C PHE A 103 -5.00 8.05 -4.74
N PHE A 104 -5.95 7.12 -4.67
CA PHE A 104 -6.62 6.61 -5.86
C PHE A 104 -7.49 7.66 -6.56
N SER A 105 -8.09 8.60 -5.82
CA SER A 105 -8.83 9.72 -6.44
C SER A 105 -7.94 10.65 -7.28
N LYS A 106 -6.65 10.76 -6.94
CA LYS A 106 -5.69 11.61 -7.65
C LYS A 106 -5.02 10.92 -8.84
N TYR A 107 -4.82 9.61 -8.73
CA TYR A 107 -3.96 8.86 -9.65
C TYR A 107 -4.65 7.64 -10.28
N GLY A 108 -5.91 7.35 -9.96
CA GLY A 108 -6.66 6.20 -10.46
C GLY A 108 -6.82 6.20 -11.98
N GLU A 109 -6.87 7.38 -12.59
CA GLU A 109 -6.88 7.57 -14.05
C GLU A 109 -5.66 6.95 -14.75
N LEU A 110 -4.53 6.80 -14.05
CA LEU A 110 -3.34 6.11 -14.57
C LEU A 110 -3.57 4.61 -14.84
N CYS A 111 -4.67 4.04 -14.33
CA CYS A 111 -5.08 2.66 -14.63
C CYS A 111 -5.65 2.49 -16.04
N LYS A 112 -6.00 3.58 -16.74
CA LYS A 112 -6.49 3.49 -18.11
C LYS A 112 -5.34 3.07 -19.03
N VAL A 113 -5.67 2.17 -19.96
CA VAL A 113 -4.75 1.80 -21.04
C VAL A 113 -4.73 2.99 -22.00
N ALA A 114 -3.54 3.35 -22.46
CA ALA A 114 -3.37 4.36 -23.51
C ALA A 114 -3.80 3.78 -24.86
#